data_AF-A0A2A3XTM5-F1
#
_entry.id   AF-A0A2A3XTM5-F1
#
_cell.length_a   1.000
_cell.length_b   1.000
_cell.length_c   1.000
_cell.angle_alpha   90.00
_cell.angle_beta   90.00
_cell.angle_gamma   90.00
#
_symmetry.space_group_name_H-M   'P 1'
#
loop_
_entity.id
_entity.type
_entity.pdbx_description
1 polymer ?
#
loop_
_entity_poly.entity_id
_entity_poly.type
_entity_poly.pdbx_seq_one_letter_code
_entity_poly.pdbx_strand_id
1 'polypeptide(L)'
;MNSKNIQVEVFQEAAAALKSQRYWDHSSVDDQIEFLNALSDVAREVAYQMDKYNVLQPEAVKAFRDAATEPLGPSFQKDTAELLLMGSLDNSVQKLYKDIREEPNETDK
;
A
#
# COMPACT_ATOMS: atom_id res chain seq x y z
N MET A 1 -2.98 -27.35 25.58
CA MET A 1 -3.22 -25.97 25.10
C MET A 1 -2.49 -25.83 23.79
N ASN A 2 -3.20 -25.79 22.65
CA ASN A 2 -2.55 -25.43 21.39
C ASN A 2 -2.18 -23.95 21.49
N SER A 3 -0.89 -23.65 21.57
CA SER A 3 -0.41 -22.29 21.37
C SER A 3 -0.77 -21.91 19.94
N LYS A 4 -1.88 -21.19 19.75
CA LYS A 4 -2.15 -20.54 18.47
C LYS A 4 -0.94 -19.65 18.17
N ASN A 5 -0.51 -19.65 16.91
CA ASN A 5 0.60 -18.83 16.47
C ASN A 5 0.15 -17.36 16.54
N ILE A 6 0.82 -16.56 17.37
CA ILE A 6 0.50 -15.15 17.60
C ILE A 6 0.38 -14.35 16.29
N GLN A 7 1.18 -14.67 15.27
CA GLN A 7 1.12 -13.99 13.96
C GLN A 7 -0.19 -14.30 13.23
N VAL A 8 -0.70 -15.53 13.35
CA VAL A 8 -1.98 -15.92 12.74
C VAL A 8 -3.14 -15.18 13.40
N GLU A 9 -3.11 -15.02 14.73
CA GLU A 9 -4.14 -14.27 15.46
C GLU A 9 -4.12 -12.78 15.06
N VAL A 10 -2.93 -12.17 15.01
CA VAL A 10 -2.77 -10.77 14.61
C VAL A 10 -3.31 -10.53 13.19
N PHE A 11 -3.01 -11.40 12.22
CA PHE A 11 -3.54 -11.26 10.86
C PHE A 11 -5.07 -11.38 10.83
N GLN A 12 -5.65 -12.29 11.62
CA GLN A 12 -7.10 -12.46 11.70
C GLN A 12 -7.78 -11.23 12.32
N GLU A 13 -7.21 -10.67 13.38
CA GLU A 13 -7.72 -9.46 14.03
C GLU A 13 -7.62 -8.23 13.13
N ALA A 14 -6.48 -8.03 12.46
CA ALA A 14 -6.30 -6.95 11.49
C ALA A 14 -7.31 -7.06 10.33
N ALA A 15 -7.50 -8.25 9.77
CA ALA A 15 -8.49 -8.48 8.72
C ALA A 15 -9.92 -8.20 9.18
N ALA A 16 -10.28 -8.56 10.43
CA ALA A 16 -11.58 -8.29 11.00
C ALA A 16 -11.82 -6.78 11.21
N ALA A 17 -10.82 -6.06 11.72
CA ALA A 17 -10.87 -4.61 11.93
C ALA A 17 -11.00 -3.85 10.60
N LEU A 18 -10.19 -4.18 9.59
CA LEU A 18 -10.28 -3.57 8.27
C LEU A 18 -11.62 -3.87 7.59
N LYS A 19 -12.17 -5.07 7.79
CA LYS A 19 -13.48 -5.43 7.25
C LYS A 19 -14.62 -4.64 7.89
N SER A 20 -14.57 -4.37 9.20
CA SER A 20 -15.62 -3.63 9.89
C SER A 20 -15.67 -2.15 9.50
N GLN A 21 -14.52 -1.59 9.09
CA GLN A 21 -14.38 -0.20 8.64
C GLN A 21 -14.30 -0.03 7.12
N ARG A 22 -14.62 -1.07 6.33
CA ARG A 22 -14.43 -1.08 4.87
C ARG A 22 -15.06 0.10 4.12
N TYR A 23 -16.16 0.63 4.63
CA TYR A 23 -16.92 1.72 4.01
C TYR A 23 -16.72 3.06 4.72
N TRP A 24 -15.71 3.16 5.57
CA TRP A 24 -15.33 4.43 6.15
C TRP A 24 -14.80 5.36 5.04
N ASP A 25 -15.38 6.55 4.96
CA ASP A 25 -15.04 7.57 3.98
C ASP A 25 -13.91 8.47 4.50
N HIS A 26 -12.89 8.69 3.66
CA HIS A 26 -11.74 9.54 3.97
C HIS A 26 -12.00 10.93 3.39
N SER A 27 -12.71 11.75 4.16
CA SER A 27 -13.30 13.01 3.68
C SER A 27 -12.30 14.12 3.38
N SER A 28 -11.08 14.05 3.91
CA SER A 28 -10.02 15.03 3.64
C SER A 28 -8.81 14.40 2.96
N VAL A 29 -8.03 15.22 2.27
CA VAL A 29 -6.75 14.80 1.65
C VAL A 29 -5.76 14.33 2.71
N ASP A 30 -5.73 14.98 3.87
CA ASP A 30 -4.88 14.58 5.01
C ASP A 30 -5.27 13.20 5.54
N ASP A 31 -6.57 12.93 5.73
CA ASP A 31 -7.07 11.60 6.16
C ASP A 31 -6.71 10.52 5.14
N GLN A 32 -6.79 10.83 3.84
CA GLN A 32 -6.40 9.91 2.77
C GLN A 32 -4.90 9.60 2.82
N ILE A 33 -4.06 10.60 3.02
CA ILE A 33 -2.61 10.41 3.16
C ILE A 33 -2.28 9.58 4.39
N GLU A 34 -2.88 9.89 5.54
CA GLU A 34 -2.70 9.13 6.78
C GLU A 34 -3.08 7.66 6.58
N PHE A 35 -4.25 7.42 5.99
CA PHE A 35 -4.73 6.06 5.71
C PHE A 35 -3.83 5.31 4.74
N LEU A 36 -3.43 5.93 3.62
CA LEU A 36 -2.58 5.27 2.61
C LEU A 36 -1.17 5.00 3.15
N ASN A 37 -0.64 5.84 4.05
CA ASN A 37 0.61 5.57 4.76
C ASN A 37 0.45 4.39 5.74
N ALA A 38 -0.65 4.32 6.51
CA ALA A 38 -0.91 3.17 7.38
C ALA A 38 -1.08 1.87 6.57
N LEU A 39 -1.77 1.95 5.43
CA LEU A 39 -1.93 0.83 4.50
C LEU A 39 -0.59 0.40 3.90
N SER A 40 0.30 1.36 3.60
CA SER A 40 1.66 1.09 3.09
C SER A 40 2.46 0.20 4.02
N ASP A 41 2.40 0.44 5.33
CA ASP A 41 3.14 -0.36 6.31
C ASP A 41 2.60 -1.80 6.39
N VAL A 42 1.27 -1.95 6.38
CA VAL A 42 0.64 -3.29 6.32
C VAL A 42 0.99 -4.01 5.03
N ALA A 43 0.94 -3.31 3.90
CA ALA A 43 1.20 -3.88 2.58
C ALA A 43 2.66 -4.34 2.42
N ARG A 44 3.64 -3.63 3.00
CA ARG A 44 5.05 -4.06 3.02
C ARG A 44 5.23 -5.38 3.78
N GLU A 45 4.60 -5.52 4.93
CA GLU A 45 4.70 -6.77 5.71
C GLU A 45 4.00 -7.93 4.99
N VAL A 46 2.83 -7.68 4.39
CA VAL A 46 2.14 -8.68 3.56
C VAL A 46 3.00 -9.08 2.36
N ALA A 47 3.61 -8.11 1.66
CA ALA A 47 4.51 -8.36 0.55
C ALA A 47 5.68 -9.28 0.96
N TYR A 48 6.33 -8.96 2.08
CA TYR A 48 7.42 -9.78 2.61
C TYR A 48 6.96 -11.23 2.87
N GLN A 49 5.78 -11.45 3.46
CA GLN A 49 5.27 -12.81 3.65
C GLN A 49 5.01 -13.51 2.30
N MET A 50 4.46 -12.80 1.32
CA MET A 50 4.19 -13.37 -0.01
C MET A 50 5.48 -13.81 -0.71
N ASP A 51 6.53 -13.00 -0.66
CA ASP A 51 7.84 -13.34 -1.20
C ASP A 51 8.46 -14.53 -0.46
N LYS A 52 8.43 -14.50 0.88
CA LYS A 52 8.97 -15.56 1.73
C LYS A 52 8.36 -16.94 1.44
N TYR A 53 7.07 -16.98 1.12
CA TYR A 53 6.35 -18.21 0.82
C TYR A 53 6.16 -18.48 -0.68
N ASN A 54 6.77 -17.67 -1.56
CA ASN A 54 6.62 -17.76 -3.02
C ASN A 54 5.15 -17.83 -3.46
N VAL A 55 4.30 -17.00 -2.84
CA VAL A 55 2.85 -16.98 -3.10
C VAL A 55 2.54 -16.51 -4.52
N LEU A 56 3.35 -15.59 -5.04
CA LEU A 56 3.18 -15.02 -6.36
C LEU A 56 3.99 -15.79 -7.41
N GLN A 57 3.41 -15.91 -8.60
CA GLN A 57 4.12 -16.40 -9.77
C GLN A 57 5.10 -15.32 -10.27
N PRO A 58 6.40 -15.62 -10.43
CA PRO A 58 7.38 -14.64 -10.92
C PRO A 58 6.97 -13.98 -12.24
N GLU A 59 6.32 -14.74 -13.13
CA GLU A 59 5.85 -14.25 -14.43
C GLU A 59 4.76 -13.19 -14.28
N ALA A 60 3.89 -13.30 -13.27
CA ALA A 60 2.86 -12.31 -13.00
C ALA A 60 3.46 -10.99 -12.48
N VAL A 61 4.49 -11.08 -11.63
CA VAL A 61 5.19 -9.89 -11.12
C VAL A 61 5.90 -9.16 -12.25
N LYS A 62 6.58 -9.91 -13.13
CA LYS A 62 7.23 -9.36 -14.31
C LYS A 62 6.23 -8.70 -15.26
N ALA A 63 5.11 -9.37 -15.55
CA ALA A 63 4.08 -8.83 -16.43
C ALA A 63 3.50 -7.50 -15.92
N PHE A 64 3.32 -7.36 -14.59
CA PHE A 64 2.90 -6.09 -14.01
C PHE A 64 3.94 -4.98 -14.21
N ARG A 65 5.23 -5.26 -13.99
CA ARG A 65 6.29 -4.29 -14.26
C ARG A 65 6.26 -3.84 -15.71
N ASP A 66 6.20 -4.79 -16.65
CA ASP A 66 6.19 -4.51 -18.09
C ASP A 66 4.96 -3.71 -18.52
N ALA A 67 3.84 -3.84 -17.79
CA ALA A 67 2.60 -3.12 -18.03
C ALA A 67 2.51 -1.75 -17.32
N ALA A 68 3.43 -1.42 -16.41
CA ALA A 68 3.40 -0.17 -15.66
C ALA A 68 3.60 1.03 -16.60
N THR A 69 2.60 1.92 -16.67
CA THR A 69 2.63 3.11 -17.53
C THR A 69 3.48 4.23 -16.96
N GLU A 70 3.72 4.21 -15.65
CA GLU A 70 4.57 5.16 -14.95
C GLU A 70 5.82 4.46 -14.43
N PRO A 71 6.97 5.15 -14.36
CA PRO A 71 8.15 4.61 -13.72
C PRO A 71 7.85 4.25 -12.27
N LEU A 72 8.02 2.96 -11.95
CA LEU A 72 7.98 2.52 -10.56
C LEU A 72 9.20 3.11 -9.84
N GLY A 73 8.96 3.66 -8.64
CA GLY A 73 9.99 4.34 -7.85
C GLY A 73 11.26 3.51 -7.63
N PRO A 74 12.38 4.15 -7.25
CA PRO A 74 13.69 3.50 -7.12
C PRO A 74 13.73 2.38 -6.07
N SER A 75 12.73 2.28 -5.20
CA SER A 75 12.56 1.19 -4.24
C SER A 75 12.16 -0.14 -4.88
N PHE A 76 11.62 -0.13 -6.11
CA PHE A 76 11.03 -1.30 -6.78
C PHE A 76 11.94 -1.91 -7.88
N GLN A 77 13.24 -2.02 -7.62
CA GLN A 77 14.21 -2.56 -8.59
C GLN A 77 14.11 -4.08 -8.81
N LYS A 78 13.42 -4.80 -7.91
CA LYS A 78 13.27 -6.25 -7.97
C LYS A 78 11.83 -6.64 -8.26
N ASP A 79 11.65 -7.79 -8.89
CA ASP A 79 10.34 -8.37 -9.18
C ASP A 79 9.85 -9.11 -7.92
N THR A 80 9.30 -8.34 -6.98
CA THR A 80 8.79 -8.82 -5.69
C THR A 80 7.30 -8.54 -5.52
N ALA A 81 6.67 -9.16 -4.51
CA ALA A 81 5.31 -8.82 -4.10
C ALA A 81 5.18 -7.33 -3.73
N GLU A 82 6.26 -6.75 -3.19
CA GLU A 82 6.29 -5.34 -2.81
C GLU A 82 6.07 -4.44 -4.04
N LEU A 83 6.63 -4.80 -5.19
CA LEU A 83 6.39 -4.08 -6.44
C LEU A 83 4.92 -4.05 -6.82
N LEU A 84 4.20 -5.18 -6.71
CA LEU A 84 2.79 -5.27 -7.04
C LEU A 84 1.90 -4.46 -6.09
N LEU A 85 2.20 -4.52 -4.79
CA LEU A 85 1.34 -3.96 -3.76
C LEU A 85 1.62 -2.49 -3.51
N MET A 86 2.89 -2.07 -3.63
CA MET A 86 3.33 -0.73 -3.25
C MET A 86 3.51 0.21 -4.44
N GLY A 87 3.78 -0.30 -5.65
CA GLY A 87 4.08 0.55 -6.82
C GLY A 87 3.03 1.62 -7.10
N SER A 88 1.75 1.21 -7.20
CA SER A 88 0.64 2.15 -7.41
C SER A 88 0.24 2.91 -6.14
N LEU A 89 0.49 2.33 -4.96
CA LEU A 89 0.19 2.94 -3.67
C LEU A 89 1.10 4.15 -3.41
N ASP A 90 2.40 3.98 -3.58
CA ASP A 90 3.39 5.04 -3.44
C ASP A 90 3.11 6.18 -4.42
N ASN A 91 2.81 5.88 -5.69
CA ASN A 91 2.44 6.90 -6.68
C ASN A 91 1.18 7.68 -6.26
N SER A 92 0.19 7.01 -5.68
CA SER A 92 -1.03 7.66 -5.19
C SER A 92 -0.74 8.60 -4.03
N VAL A 93 0.08 8.18 -3.07
CA VAL A 93 0.51 9.04 -1.94
C VAL A 93 1.32 10.24 -2.44
N GLN A 94 2.26 10.04 -3.35
CA GLN A 94 3.06 11.14 -3.92
C GLN A 94 2.19 12.14 -4.69
N LYS A 95 1.17 11.67 -5.41
CA LYS A 95 0.21 12.53 -6.10
C LYS A 95 -0.56 13.40 -5.12
N LEU A 96 -1.09 12.83 -4.03
CA LEU A 96 -1.80 13.59 -3.00
C LEU A 96 -0.89 14.67 -2.36
N TYR A 97 0.38 14.34 -2.06
CA TYR A 97 1.33 15.34 -1.57
C TYR A 97 1.63 16.45 -2.57
N LYS A 98 1.63 16.14 -3.87
CA LYS A 98 1.83 17.13 -4.92
C LYS A 98 0.62 18.06 -5.04
N ASP A 99 -0.59 17.49 -5.02
CA ASP A 99 -1.84 18.24 -5.12
C ASP A 99 -1.97 19.26 -3.97
N ILE A 100 -1.59 18.90 -2.74
CA ILE A 100 -1.53 19.84 -1.59
C ILE A 100 -0.56 21.01 -1.85
N ARG A 101 0.59 20.75 -2.50
CA ARG A 101 1.63 21.77 -2.74
C ARG A 101 1.28 22.71 -3.89
N GLU A 102 0.36 22.31 -4.76
CA GLU A 102 -0.08 23.08 -5.93
C GLU A 102 -1.35 23.90 -5.67
N GLU A 103 -2.00 23.78 -4.50
CA GLU A 103 -3.06 24.72 -4.09
C GLU A 103 -2.46 26.14 -3.92
N PRO A 104 -2.88 27.13 -4.74
CA PRO A 104 -2.39 28.49 -4.60
C PRO A 104 -2.93 29.11 -3.31
N ASN A 105 -2.07 29.76 -2.53
CA ASN A 105 -2.48 30.66 -1.46
C ASN A 105 -3.42 31.74 -2.03
N GLU A 106 -4.74 31.54 -1.93
CA GLU A 106 -5.73 32.61 -2.11
C GLU A 106 -5.68 33.58 -0.92
N THR A 107 -4.57 34.28 -0.76
CA THR A 107 -4.48 35.49 0.07
C THR A 107 -3.50 36.45 -0.58
N ASP A 108 -3.96 37.07 -1.65
CA ASP A 108 -3.59 38.44 -2.02
C ASP A 108 -4.84 39.08 -2.66
N LYS A 109 -5.70 39.65 -1.79
CA LYS A 109 -6.70 40.66 -2.14
C LYS A 109 -6.73 41.73 -1.07
#